data_AF-A0A0D7AYA6-F1
#
_entry.id   AF-A0A0D7AYA6-F1
#
_cell.length_a   1.000
_cell.length_b   1.000
_cell.length_c   1.000
_cell.angle_alpha   90.00
_cell.angle_beta   90.00
_cell.angle_gamma   90.00
#
_symmetry.space_group_name_H-M   'P 1'
#
loop_
_entity.id
_entity.type
_entity.pdbx_description
1 polymer ?
#
loop_
_entity_poly.entity_id
_entity_poly.type
_entity_poly.pdbx_seq_one_letter_code
_entity_poly.pdbx_strand_id
1 'polypeptide(L)'
;MFLDSPRISRALSVFDHARCCWAAIPLRSPQEPVTPSSFPSRPSSARAVGKQKLSLTSWNIQASPFKTVARSELILNHILKGPELPDIVFLQEVTMSVRQSILDNPIVQSAFLTITDAKDKTTFSGVPFATMALLSNKRFFYSPLAAEDDTGAGGSKMMLDSVFRMELPSRYGRDALCVNIRKPAAPDTVLRLFNVHLESLDSQLRRSFQMSVLAHLLREPGCSGGVIAGDFNPVQPSDLKLVKEHGLVDAWVALRGDTAEPGEGDTWGVEFAQRLQEFSGGNIVNEIVGVVASSIGESTPRMILTLVDFLDWNQQRFPHPKSAFGMPGGP
;
A
#
# COMPACT_ATOMS: atom_id res chain seq x y z
N MET A 1 -7.62 -11.75 -21.81
CA MET A 1 -6.15 -11.95 -21.86
C MET A 1 -5.49 -11.55 -20.54
N PHE A 2 -5.53 -10.29 -20.10
CA PHE A 2 -4.92 -9.93 -18.79
C PHE A 2 -5.80 -10.21 -17.56
N LEU A 3 -7.12 -10.37 -17.72
CA LEU A 3 -7.98 -10.85 -16.63
C LEU A 3 -7.71 -12.32 -16.27
N ASP A 4 -7.12 -13.06 -17.21
CA ASP A 4 -6.75 -14.47 -17.08
C ASP A 4 -5.27 -14.63 -16.66
N SER A 5 -4.58 -13.52 -16.34
CA SER A 5 -3.19 -13.55 -15.88
C SER A 5 -3.09 -14.45 -14.64
N PRO A 6 -2.06 -15.32 -14.56
CA PRO A 6 -1.93 -16.24 -13.45
C PRO A 6 -1.72 -15.46 -12.14
N ARG A 7 -2.49 -15.83 -11.12
CA ARG A 7 -2.25 -15.37 -9.74
C ARG A 7 -1.17 -16.24 -9.15
N ILE A 8 0.01 -15.66 -9.00
CA ILE A 8 1.17 -16.36 -8.44
C ILE A 8 1.08 -16.23 -6.92
N SER A 9 0.89 -17.36 -6.24
CA SER A 9 0.81 -17.39 -4.78
C SER A 9 2.09 -16.86 -4.14
N ARG A 10 1.94 -16.15 -3.02
CA ARG A 10 3.04 -15.52 -2.29
C ARG A 10 2.94 -15.85 -0.81
N ALA A 11 4.10 -16.03 -0.18
CA ALA A 11 4.16 -16.32 1.24
C ALA A 11 4.11 -15.03 2.05
N LEU A 12 3.17 -14.96 3.00
CA LEU A 12 3.29 -14.04 4.12
C LEU A 12 4.29 -14.62 5.12
N SER A 13 5.14 -13.79 5.72
CA SER A 13 6.13 -14.25 6.70
C SER A 13 5.99 -13.54 8.05
N VAL A 14 6.30 -14.27 9.11
CA VAL A 14 6.44 -13.75 10.48
C VAL A 14 7.87 -13.99 10.95
N PHE A 15 8.41 -13.10 11.76
CA PHE A 15 9.74 -13.29 12.33
C PHE A 15 9.66 -14.23 13.54
N ASP A 16 10.37 -15.35 13.47
CA ASP A 16 10.55 -16.28 14.58
C ASP A 16 11.74 -15.80 15.41
N HIS A 17 11.44 -15.15 16.54
CA HIS A 17 12.47 -14.64 17.46
C HIS A 17 13.31 -15.74 18.12
N ALA A 18 12.79 -16.96 18.26
CA ALA A 18 13.55 -18.06 18.85
C ALA A 18 14.59 -18.61 17.86
N ARG A 19 14.23 -18.61 16.57
CA ARG A 19 15.12 -19.06 15.48
C ARG A 19 15.88 -17.93 14.79
N CYS A 20 15.64 -16.68 15.18
CA CYS A 20 16.17 -15.47 14.55
C CYS A 20 16.00 -15.48 13.02
N CYS A 21 14.84 -15.90 12.53
CA CYS A 21 14.61 -15.99 11.08
C CYS A 21 13.15 -15.77 10.70
N TRP A 22 12.92 -15.35 9.45
CA TRP A 22 11.58 -15.27 8.89
C TRP A 22 11.03 -16.67 8.58
N ALA A 23 9.81 -16.94 9.01
CA ALA A 23 9.06 -18.17 8.75
C ALA A 23 7.83 -17.87 7.91
N ALA A 24 7.59 -18.68 6.87
CA ALA A 24 6.40 -18.56 6.04
C ALA A 24 5.16 -19.00 6.83
N ILE A 25 4.09 -18.26 6.67
CA ILE A 25 2.76 -18.58 7.22
C ILE A 25 2.01 -19.42 6.18
N PRO A 26 1.45 -20.58 6.56
CA PRO A 26 0.63 -21.37 5.66
C PRO A 26 -0.71 -20.66 5.44
N LEU A 27 -0.87 -20.02 4.29
CA LEU A 27 -2.11 -19.39 3.84
C LEU A 27 -2.78 -20.24 2.75
N ARG A 28 -4.07 -19.97 2.48
CA ARG A 28 -4.81 -20.65 1.40
C ARG A 28 -4.22 -20.31 0.03
N SER A 29 -4.41 -21.22 -0.93
CA SER A 29 -4.08 -20.92 -2.32
C SER A 29 -5.05 -19.87 -2.88
N PRO A 30 -4.57 -18.81 -3.55
CA PRO A 30 -5.41 -17.79 -4.19
C PRO A 30 -6.31 -18.32 -5.33
N GLN A 31 -6.03 -19.54 -5.80
CA GLN A 31 -6.75 -20.23 -6.87
C GLN A 31 -7.90 -21.10 -6.34
N GLU A 32 -7.92 -21.37 -5.03
CA GLU A 32 -9.01 -22.13 -4.43
C GLU A 32 -10.26 -21.25 -4.33
N PRO A 33 -11.45 -21.75 -4.74
CA PRO A 33 -12.68 -21.01 -4.54
C PRO A 33 -12.90 -20.75 -3.05
N VAL A 34 -13.45 -19.57 -2.74
CA VAL A 34 -13.89 -19.24 -1.39
C VAL A 34 -15.06 -20.16 -1.06
N THR A 35 -14.77 -21.30 -0.44
CA THR A 35 -15.79 -22.22 0.07
C THR A 35 -16.49 -21.56 1.25
N PRO A 36 -17.84 -21.56 1.28
CA PRO A 36 -18.58 -21.10 2.44
C PRO A 36 -18.12 -21.89 3.65
N SER A 37 -17.89 -21.20 4.76
CA SER A 37 -17.54 -21.91 5.98
C SER A 37 -18.71 -22.81 6.37
N SER A 38 -18.48 -24.10 6.63
CA SER A 38 -19.52 -25.03 7.12
C SER A 38 -19.93 -24.78 8.57
N PHE A 39 -19.46 -23.69 9.18
CA PHE A 39 -19.86 -23.30 10.52
C PHE A 39 -21.30 -22.78 10.49
N PRO A 40 -22.16 -23.17 11.46
CA PRO A 40 -23.49 -22.64 11.54
C PRO A 40 -23.40 -21.12 11.68
N SER A 41 -23.95 -20.42 10.69
CA SER A 41 -24.15 -18.98 10.73
C SER A 41 -25.00 -18.69 11.96
N ARG A 42 -24.35 -18.23 13.03
CA ARG A 42 -25.06 -17.77 14.22
C ARG A 42 -25.96 -16.63 13.73
N PRO A 43 -27.28 -16.65 13.98
CA PRO A 43 -28.18 -15.62 13.49
C PRO A 43 -27.61 -14.29 13.95
N SER A 44 -27.34 -13.42 12.98
CA SER A 44 -26.86 -12.08 13.21
C SER A 44 -27.92 -11.34 14.01
N SER A 45 -27.83 -11.40 15.34
CA SER A 45 -28.30 -10.27 16.14
C SER A 45 -27.59 -9.08 15.52
N ALA A 46 -28.34 -8.11 15.00
CA ALA A 46 -27.84 -6.87 14.42
C ALA A 46 -27.16 -6.01 15.49
N ARG A 47 -26.18 -6.58 16.20
CA ARG A 47 -25.21 -5.88 17.01
C ARG A 47 -24.47 -5.04 16.00
N ALA A 48 -24.67 -3.72 16.09
CA ALA A 48 -24.00 -2.74 15.27
C ALA A 48 -22.53 -3.13 15.16
N VAL A 49 -22.12 -3.68 14.01
CA VAL A 49 -20.72 -3.99 13.75
C VAL A 49 -20.05 -2.63 13.76
N GLY A 50 -19.35 -2.32 14.85
CA GLY A 50 -18.68 -1.04 15.02
C GLY A 50 -17.83 -0.76 13.80
N LYS A 51 -17.83 0.50 13.33
CA LYS A 51 -16.97 0.92 12.23
C LYS A 51 -15.53 0.57 12.61
N GLN A 52 -14.91 -0.33 11.85
CA GLN A 52 -13.50 -0.61 12.00
C GLN A 52 -12.70 0.40 11.21
N LYS A 53 -11.84 1.13 11.91
CA LYS A 53 -10.89 2.08 11.32
C LYS A 53 -9.59 1.33 11.01
N LEU A 54 -9.09 1.44 9.79
CA LEU A 54 -7.77 0.95 9.42
C LEU A 54 -6.89 2.13 9.00
N SER A 55 -5.64 2.16 9.45
CA SER A 55 -4.63 3.08 8.94
C SER A 55 -3.79 2.40 7.86
N LEU A 56 -3.61 3.09 6.73
CA LEU A 56 -2.80 2.63 5.62
C LEU A 56 -1.84 3.73 5.21
N THR A 57 -0.55 3.42 5.21
CA THR A 57 0.50 4.27 4.65
C THR A 57 0.99 3.65 3.35
N SER A 58 1.05 4.44 2.28
CA SER A 58 1.66 4.02 1.02
C SER A 58 2.76 4.99 0.64
N TRP A 59 3.93 4.49 0.22
CA TRP A 59 5.06 5.33 -0.16
C TRP A 59 5.96 4.68 -1.21
N ASN A 60 6.15 5.36 -2.35
CA ASN A 60 7.25 5.06 -3.26
C ASN A 60 8.56 5.55 -2.64
N ILE A 61 9.40 4.62 -2.19
CA ILE A 61 10.65 4.94 -1.49
C ILE A 61 11.82 5.20 -2.45
N GLN A 62 11.54 5.22 -3.76
CA GLN A 62 12.42 5.52 -4.87
C GLN A 62 13.73 4.71 -4.89
N ALA A 63 13.89 3.87 -5.90
CA ALA A 63 15.07 3.04 -6.16
C ALA A 63 16.21 3.86 -6.78
N SER A 64 16.63 4.92 -6.07
CA SER A 64 17.77 5.76 -6.47
C SER A 64 19.09 4.98 -6.34
N PRO A 65 20.08 5.18 -7.22
CA PRO A 65 21.40 4.59 -7.06
C PRO A 65 22.22 5.21 -5.92
N PHE A 66 21.79 6.36 -5.37
CA PHE A 66 22.53 7.08 -4.32
C PHE A 66 21.95 6.83 -2.94
N LYS A 67 22.76 6.27 -2.03
CA LYS A 67 22.43 6.07 -0.60
C LYS A 67 21.05 5.41 -0.38
N THR A 68 20.66 4.49 -1.27
CA THR A 68 19.31 3.91 -1.33
C THR A 68 18.87 3.36 0.03
N VAL A 69 19.71 2.51 0.64
CA VAL A 69 19.43 1.86 1.93
C VAL A 69 19.27 2.90 3.03
N ALA A 70 20.26 3.78 3.23
CA ALA A 70 20.22 4.79 4.29
C ALA A 70 19.00 5.72 4.18
N ARG A 71 18.62 6.09 2.95
CA ARG A 71 17.44 6.94 2.73
C ARG A 71 16.14 6.18 3.01
N SER A 72 16.03 4.94 2.53
CA SER A 72 14.88 4.09 2.81
C SER A 72 14.74 3.77 4.30
N GLU A 73 15.83 3.62 5.03
CA GLU A 73 15.83 3.47 6.49
C GLU A 73 15.28 4.72 7.19
N LEU A 74 15.65 5.92 6.73
CA LEU A 74 15.09 7.17 7.28
C LEU A 74 13.59 7.26 7.02
N ILE A 75 13.13 6.92 5.81
CA ILE A 75 11.70 6.91 5.46
C ILE A 75 10.96 5.88 6.32
N LEU A 76 11.46 4.64 6.41
CA LEU A 76 10.86 3.60 7.23
C LEU A 76 10.81 4.03 8.69
N ASN A 77 11.90 4.57 9.24
CA ASN A 77 11.94 5.06 10.61
C ASN A 77 10.94 6.19 10.85
N HIS A 78 10.71 7.07 9.88
CA HIS A 78 9.68 8.10 9.98
C HIS A 78 8.27 7.49 10.07
N ILE A 79 7.94 6.54 9.19
CA ILE A 79 6.66 5.81 9.22
C ILE A 79 6.47 5.10 10.58
N LEU A 80 7.52 4.45 11.09
CA LEU A 80 7.46 3.65 12.31
C LEU A 80 7.50 4.46 13.61
N LYS A 81 8.02 5.70 13.58
CA LYS A 81 8.08 6.61 14.73
C LYS A 81 6.91 7.60 14.78
N GLY A 82 5.95 7.48 13.85
CA GLY A 82 4.73 8.27 13.88
C GLY A 82 3.94 8.10 15.19
N PRO A 83 2.93 8.96 15.45
CA PRO A 83 2.17 8.95 16.70
C PRO A 83 1.48 7.60 16.95
N GLU A 84 1.07 6.90 15.87
CA GLU A 84 0.58 5.53 15.90
C GLU A 84 1.22 4.73 14.77
N LEU A 85 1.55 3.46 15.03
CA LEU A 85 2.03 2.54 14.01
C LEU A 85 0.91 2.25 12.99
N PRO A 86 1.16 2.36 11.68
CA PRO A 86 0.16 2.02 10.68
C PRO A 86 -0.26 0.54 10.75
N ASP A 87 -1.54 0.28 10.47
CA ASP A 87 -2.05 -1.09 10.37
C ASP A 87 -1.49 -1.76 9.11
N ILE A 88 -1.36 -1.00 8.02
CA ILE A 88 -0.86 -1.44 6.71
C ILE A 88 0.19 -0.45 6.22
N VAL A 89 1.34 -0.95 5.74
CA VAL A 89 2.35 -0.16 5.03
C VAL A 89 2.61 -0.77 3.66
N PHE A 90 2.40 0.02 2.61
CA PHE A 90 2.69 -0.33 1.22
C PHE A 90 3.87 0.47 0.72
N LEU A 91 4.88 -0.22 0.20
CA LEU A 91 6.07 0.40 -0.35
C LEU A 91 6.19 0.06 -1.83
N GLN A 92 6.62 1.02 -2.64
CA GLN A 92 6.97 0.86 -4.05
C GLN A 92 8.45 1.19 -4.27
N GLU A 93 9.05 0.67 -5.34
CA GLU A 93 10.48 0.81 -5.64
C GLU A 93 11.43 0.28 -4.55
N VAL A 94 11.03 -0.80 -3.88
CA VAL A 94 11.90 -1.50 -2.94
C VAL A 94 12.93 -2.28 -3.74
N THR A 95 14.23 -1.98 -3.56
CA THR A 95 15.33 -2.78 -4.14
C THR A 95 15.67 -3.97 -3.25
N MET A 96 16.45 -4.92 -3.77
CA MET A 96 16.87 -6.09 -2.98
C MET A 96 17.63 -5.72 -1.69
N SER A 97 18.51 -4.72 -1.75
CA SER A 97 19.28 -4.27 -0.58
C SER A 97 18.40 -3.56 0.45
N VAL A 98 17.45 -2.73 -0.02
CA VAL A 98 16.48 -2.07 0.86
C VAL A 98 15.54 -3.09 1.51
N ARG A 99 15.06 -4.08 0.76
CA ARG A 99 14.26 -5.18 1.32
C ARG A 99 15.00 -5.87 2.47
N GLN A 100 16.28 -6.15 2.30
CA GLN A 100 17.07 -6.78 3.36
C GLN A 100 17.14 -5.89 4.62
N SER A 101 17.44 -4.61 4.46
CA SER A 101 17.44 -3.64 5.57
C SER A 101 16.07 -3.55 6.29
N ILE A 102 14.95 -3.55 5.54
CA ILE A 102 13.60 -3.57 6.13
C ILE A 102 13.38 -4.86 6.94
N LEU A 103 13.77 -6.02 6.41
CA LEU A 103 13.62 -7.32 7.10
C LEU A 103 14.52 -7.47 8.33
N ASP A 104 15.65 -6.75 8.37
CA ASP A 104 16.58 -6.73 9.49
C ASP A 104 16.20 -5.71 10.58
N ASN A 105 15.19 -4.86 10.31
CA ASN A 105 14.74 -3.85 11.26
C ASN A 105 14.01 -4.47 12.48
N PRO A 106 14.44 -4.20 13.72
CA PRO A 106 13.84 -4.81 14.92
C PRO A 106 12.36 -4.48 15.15
N ILE A 107 11.92 -3.28 14.77
CA ILE A 107 10.51 -2.88 14.90
C ILE A 107 9.68 -3.66 13.87
N VAL A 108 10.18 -3.81 12.65
CA VAL A 108 9.51 -4.63 11.61
C VAL A 108 9.37 -6.08 12.07
N GLN A 109 10.45 -6.67 12.57
CA GLN A 109 10.46 -8.05 13.07
C GLN A 109 9.45 -8.28 14.20
N SER A 110 9.28 -7.31 15.10
CA SER A 110 8.42 -7.45 16.29
C SER A 110 6.96 -7.04 16.06
N ALA A 111 6.68 -6.10 15.17
CA ALA A 111 5.34 -5.49 15.02
C ALA A 111 4.63 -5.85 13.71
N PHE A 112 5.33 -6.39 12.71
CA PHE A 112 4.77 -6.60 11.38
C PHE A 112 4.91 -8.04 10.88
N LEU A 113 3.86 -8.50 10.21
CA LEU A 113 3.89 -9.59 9.25
C LEU A 113 4.37 -9.00 7.92
N THR A 114 5.34 -9.64 7.27
CA THR A 114 5.95 -9.13 6.04
C THR A 114 5.42 -9.86 4.83
N ILE A 115 4.94 -9.09 3.86
CA ILE A 115 4.55 -9.54 2.53
C ILE A 115 5.62 -9.09 1.55
N THR A 116 6.58 -9.97 1.40
CA THR A 116 7.49 -10.09 0.27
C THR A 116 8.30 -11.30 0.65
N ASP A 117 7.76 -12.49 0.36
CA ASP A 117 8.55 -13.69 0.14
C ASP A 117 9.85 -13.68 0.95
N ALA A 118 9.82 -13.67 2.29
CA ALA A 118 10.99 -13.23 3.06
C ALA A 118 12.24 -14.07 2.75
N LYS A 119 12.02 -15.27 2.20
CA LYS A 119 13.03 -16.14 1.58
C LYS A 119 13.00 -16.16 0.05
N ASP A 120 11.84 -16.02 -0.58
CA ASP A 120 11.70 -16.08 -2.04
C ASP A 120 12.07 -14.70 -2.69
N LYS A 121 12.92 -14.75 -3.71
CA LYS A 121 13.45 -13.56 -4.39
C LYS A 121 12.95 -13.44 -5.83
N THR A 122 12.05 -14.33 -6.26
CA THR A 122 11.51 -14.36 -7.63
C THR A 122 10.77 -13.09 -7.99
N THR A 123 10.22 -12.39 -7.00
CA THR A 123 9.62 -11.05 -7.12
C THR A 123 10.58 -10.00 -7.74
N PHE A 124 11.90 -10.21 -7.70
CA PHE A 124 12.91 -9.32 -8.30
C PHE A 124 13.45 -9.85 -9.65
N SER A 125 12.91 -10.95 -10.18
CA SER A 125 13.41 -11.55 -11.41
C SER A 125 13.06 -10.66 -12.61
N GLY A 126 14.08 -10.15 -13.30
CA GLY A 126 13.89 -9.29 -14.48
C GLY A 126 13.52 -7.84 -14.19
N VAL A 127 13.46 -7.41 -12.93
CA VAL A 127 13.13 -6.03 -12.54
C VAL A 127 14.09 -5.50 -11.45
N PRO A 128 14.45 -4.20 -11.47
CA PRO A 128 15.41 -3.63 -10.52
C PRO A 128 14.84 -3.41 -9.10
N PHE A 129 13.52 -3.37 -8.98
CA PHE A 129 12.80 -3.14 -7.73
C PHE A 129 11.42 -3.78 -7.79
N ALA A 130 10.76 -3.88 -6.63
CA ALA A 130 9.42 -4.41 -6.51
C ALA A 130 8.59 -3.65 -5.45
N THR A 131 7.31 -3.99 -5.35
CA THR A 131 6.43 -3.57 -4.26
C THR A 131 6.65 -4.42 -3.01
N MET A 132 6.38 -3.90 -1.82
CA MET A 132 6.43 -4.62 -0.54
C MET A 132 5.27 -4.20 0.34
N ALA A 133 4.70 -5.12 1.12
CA ALA A 133 3.68 -4.77 2.11
C ALA A 133 4.04 -5.26 3.52
N LEU A 134 3.74 -4.45 4.53
CA LEU A 134 3.87 -4.79 5.95
C LEU A 134 2.48 -4.70 6.58
N LEU A 135 2.11 -5.71 7.35
CA LEU A 135 0.81 -5.77 8.03
C LEU A 135 1.01 -5.90 9.53
N SER A 136 0.39 -5.02 10.32
CA SER A 136 0.51 -5.02 11.76
C SER A 136 0.01 -6.35 12.36
N ASN A 137 0.85 -7.04 13.12
CA ASN A 137 0.49 -8.29 13.80
C ASN A 137 -0.52 -8.06 14.96
N LYS A 138 -0.77 -6.80 15.33
CA LYS A 138 -1.83 -6.43 16.27
C LYS A 138 -3.22 -6.47 15.64
N ARG A 139 -3.31 -6.17 14.33
CA ARG A 139 -4.58 -6.02 13.61
C ARG A 139 -4.90 -7.21 12.74
N PHE A 140 -3.87 -7.86 12.21
CA PHE A 140 -3.99 -9.01 11.34
C PHE A 140 -3.52 -10.27 12.06
N PHE A 141 -4.27 -11.35 11.92
CA PHE A 141 -3.90 -12.65 12.43
C PHE A 141 -4.09 -13.72 11.35
N TYR A 142 -3.42 -14.84 11.55
CA TYR A 142 -3.62 -16.06 10.77
C TYR A 142 -3.98 -17.18 11.74
N SER A 143 -4.83 -18.10 11.32
CA SER A 143 -5.26 -19.23 12.13
C SER A 143 -5.01 -20.52 11.34
N PRO A 144 -4.03 -21.35 11.74
CA PRO A 144 -3.77 -22.64 11.09
C PRO A 144 -4.88 -23.67 11.32
N LEU A 145 -5.64 -23.49 12.40
CA LEU A 145 -6.75 -24.31 12.84
C LEU A 145 -7.81 -23.33 13.33
N ALA A 146 -8.97 -23.28 12.67
CA ALA A 146 -10.13 -22.51 13.12
C ALA A 146 -10.49 -22.92 14.55
N ALA A 147 -9.86 -22.29 15.53
CA ALA A 147 -10.05 -22.55 16.94
C ALA A 147 -10.54 -21.27 17.56
N GLU A 148 -11.73 -21.39 18.12
CA GLU A 148 -12.40 -20.45 18.99
C GLU A 148 -11.40 -19.95 20.03
N ASP A 149 -11.05 -18.68 19.96
CA ASP A 149 -10.65 -17.94 21.15
C ASP A 149 -11.14 -16.49 20.99
N ASP A 150 -12.40 -16.33 21.38
CA ASP A 150 -12.98 -15.06 21.78
C ASP A 150 -12.29 -14.61 23.07
N THR A 151 -11.19 -13.87 22.94
CA THR A 151 -10.59 -13.16 24.07
C THR A 151 -10.53 -11.66 23.80
N GLY A 152 -11.67 -11.00 23.98
CA GLY A 152 -11.78 -10.02 25.07
C GLY A 152 -10.94 -8.74 25.01
N ALA A 153 -10.52 -8.27 23.83
CA ALA A 153 -9.89 -6.95 23.71
C ALA A 153 -10.38 -6.17 22.48
N GLY A 154 -11.58 -5.59 22.57
CA GLY A 154 -11.92 -4.23 22.09
C GLY A 154 -11.66 -3.82 20.63
N GLY A 155 -11.24 -4.70 19.72
CA GLY A 155 -11.08 -4.40 18.30
C GLY A 155 -10.96 -5.69 17.50
N SER A 156 -11.97 -6.02 16.67
CA SER A 156 -12.01 -7.31 15.97
C SER A 156 -10.84 -7.40 14.98
N LYS A 157 -9.85 -8.23 15.28
CA LYS A 157 -8.73 -8.49 14.35
C LYS A 157 -9.26 -9.04 13.02
N MET A 158 -8.54 -8.78 11.93
CA MET A 158 -8.86 -9.27 10.60
C MET A 158 -8.05 -10.52 10.29
N MET A 159 -8.71 -11.53 9.71
CA MET A 159 -8.07 -12.80 9.38
C MET A 159 -7.42 -12.69 8.00
N LEU A 160 -6.17 -13.13 7.89
CA LEU A 160 -5.45 -13.25 6.62
C LEU A 160 -5.90 -14.51 5.88
N ASP A 161 -6.17 -14.37 4.59
CA ASP A 161 -6.69 -15.46 3.76
C ASP A 161 -5.66 -16.01 2.78
N SER A 162 -5.22 -15.15 1.85
CA SER A 162 -4.25 -15.51 0.80
C SER A 162 -3.50 -14.27 0.33
N VAL A 163 -2.31 -14.47 -0.23
CA VAL A 163 -1.52 -13.41 -0.85
C VAL A 163 -1.12 -13.85 -2.25
N PHE A 164 -1.21 -12.96 -3.23
CA PHE A 164 -0.76 -13.24 -4.59
C PHE A 164 -0.15 -12.01 -5.27
N ARG A 165 0.68 -12.28 -6.27
CA ARG A 165 1.06 -11.30 -7.29
C ARG A 165 0.41 -11.63 -8.62
N MET A 166 0.06 -10.60 -9.37
CA MET A 166 -0.49 -10.75 -10.71
C MET A 166 0.15 -9.71 -11.62
N GLU A 167 0.67 -10.14 -12.76
CA GLU A 167 1.24 -9.25 -13.76
C GLU A 167 0.16 -8.32 -14.33
N LEU A 168 0.51 -7.04 -14.46
CA LEU A 168 -0.32 -6.03 -15.06
C LEU A 168 0.13 -5.78 -16.51
N PRO A 169 -0.75 -5.28 -17.40
CA PRO A 169 -0.35 -4.90 -18.75
C PRO A 169 0.70 -3.79 -18.69
N SER A 170 1.96 -4.14 -18.96
CA SER A 170 3.11 -3.31 -18.57
C SER A 170 4.28 -3.38 -19.54
N ARG A 171 5.04 -2.29 -19.64
CA ARG A 171 6.38 -2.21 -20.23
C ARG A 171 7.49 -2.36 -19.19
N TYR A 172 7.25 -1.88 -17.96
CA TYR A 172 8.25 -1.89 -16.88
C TYR A 172 8.11 -3.08 -15.91
N GLY A 173 7.46 -4.17 -16.33
CA GLY A 173 7.21 -5.33 -15.46
C GLY A 173 6.37 -5.03 -14.21
N ARG A 174 5.38 -4.13 -14.31
CA ARG A 174 4.46 -3.79 -13.23
C ARG A 174 3.59 -4.97 -12.86
N ASP A 175 3.39 -5.16 -11.57
CA ASP A 175 2.47 -6.13 -11.01
C ASP A 175 1.55 -5.50 -9.96
N ALA A 176 0.56 -6.28 -9.54
CA ALA A 176 -0.27 -5.98 -8.39
C ALA A 176 0.01 -6.99 -7.29
N LEU A 177 0.47 -6.51 -6.13
CA LEU A 177 0.60 -7.32 -4.92
C LEU A 177 -0.72 -7.27 -4.15
N CYS A 178 -1.42 -8.39 -4.05
CA CYS A 178 -2.72 -8.48 -3.40
C CYS A 178 -2.68 -9.25 -2.09
N VAL A 179 -3.35 -8.73 -1.08
CA VAL A 179 -3.64 -9.39 0.19
C VAL A 179 -5.15 -9.57 0.33
N ASN A 180 -5.61 -10.81 0.46
CA ASN A 180 -6.99 -11.09 0.81
C ASN A 180 -7.11 -11.17 2.33
N ILE A 181 -8.08 -10.43 2.87
CA ILE A 181 -8.43 -10.45 4.29
C ILE A 181 -9.91 -10.78 4.46
N ARG A 182 -10.25 -11.49 5.53
CA ARG A 182 -11.64 -11.80 5.90
C ARG A 182 -11.98 -11.12 7.22
N LYS A 183 -13.22 -10.64 7.31
CA LYS A 183 -13.81 -10.28 8.59
C LYS A 183 -14.35 -11.56 9.24
N PRO A 184 -14.09 -11.81 10.54
CA PRO A 184 -14.66 -12.97 11.22
C PRO A 184 -16.19 -13.05 11.11
N ALA A 185 -16.86 -11.89 11.07
CA ALA A 185 -18.33 -11.80 10.94
C ALA A 185 -18.86 -12.00 9.50
N ALA A 186 -18.00 -12.08 8.48
CA ALA A 186 -18.38 -12.29 7.09
C ALA A 186 -17.35 -13.21 6.40
N PRO A 187 -17.27 -14.50 6.81
CA PRO A 187 -16.22 -15.41 6.37
C PRO A 187 -16.34 -15.81 4.89
N ASP A 188 -17.48 -15.60 4.25
CA ASP A 188 -17.74 -16.06 2.88
C ASP A 188 -17.28 -15.08 1.80
N THR A 189 -16.74 -13.92 2.19
CA THR A 189 -16.16 -12.95 1.25
C THR A 189 -14.81 -12.44 1.71
N VAL A 190 -13.97 -12.06 0.75
CA VAL A 190 -12.69 -11.40 1.02
C VAL A 190 -12.76 -9.92 0.68
N LEU A 191 -12.05 -9.12 1.49
CA LEU A 191 -11.63 -7.78 1.12
C LEU A 191 -10.22 -7.86 0.53
N ARG A 192 -10.00 -7.18 -0.60
CA ARG A 192 -8.70 -7.17 -1.28
C ARG A 192 -7.93 -5.90 -0.96
N LEU A 193 -6.66 -6.03 -0.62
CA LEU A 193 -5.74 -4.90 -0.47
C LEU A 193 -4.67 -5.03 -1.55
N PHE A 194 -4.67 -4.12 -2.52
CA PHE A 194 -3.68 -4.08 -3.60
C PHE A 194 -2.63 -3.01 -3.33
N ASN A 195 -1.36 -3.42 -3.31
CA ASN A 195 -0.21 -2.54 -3.46
C ASN A 195 0.24 -2.53 -4.92
N VAL A 196 0.24 -1.35 -5.55
CA VAL A 196 0.57 -1.19 -6.98
C VAL A 196 1.64 -0.13 -7.20
N HIS A 197 2.37 -0.28 -8.30
CA HIS A 197 3.15 0.78 -8.91
C HIS A 197 2.78 0.76 -10.39
N LEU A 198 1.89 1.65 -10.82
CA LEU A 198 1.35 1.66 -12.18
C LEU A 198 2.38 2.14 -13.21
N GLU A 199 2.01 2.08 -14.48
CA GLU A 199 2.92 2.44 -15.57
C GLU A 199 3.38 3.90 -15.47
N SER A 200 4.69 4.11 -15.45
CA SER A 200 5.32 5.44 -15.37
C SER A 200 5.38 6.14 -16.72
N LEU A 201 5.80 7.41 -16.68
CA LEU A 201 5.97 8.28 -17.84
C LEU A 201 4.67 8.45 -18.65
N ASP A 202 4.81 8.85 -19.91
CA ASP A 202 3.68 9.14 -20.78
C ASP A 202 3.02 7.85 -21.32
N SER A 203 2.23 7.18 -20.47
CA SER A 203 1.57 5.92 -20.80
C SER A 203 0.15 5.79 -20.23
N GLN A 204 -0.66 6.83 -20.40
CA GLN A 204 -2.03 6.88 -19.87
C GLN A 204 -2.88 5.67 -20.27
N LEU A 205 -2.81 5.22 -21.54
CA LEU A 205 -3.57 4.06 -22.00
C LEU A 205 -3.24 2.79 -21.19
N ARG A 206 -1.97 2.61 -20.82
CA ARG A 206 -1.56 1.45 -20.01
C ARG A 206 -2.09 1.57 -18.60
N ARG A 207 -1.92 2.73 -17.96
CA ARG A 207 -2.51 2.98 -16.64
C ARG A 207 -4.02 2.75 -16.63
N SER A 208 -4.73 3.17 -17.68
CA SER A 208 -6.16 2.89 -17.83
C SER A 208 -6.46 1.40 -17.90
N PHE A 209 -5.71 0.60 -18.68
CA PHE A 209 -5.90 -0.85 -18.71
C PHE A 209 -5.57 -1.50 -17.37
N GLN A 210 -4.50 -1.06 -16.70
CA GLN A 210 -4.13 -1.55 -15.37
C GLN A 210 -5.23 -1.27 -14.34
N MET A 211 -5.78 -0.05 -14.34
CA MET A 211 -6.92 0.33 -13.50
C MET A 211 -8.17 -0.48 -13.82
N SER A 212 -8.47 -0.73 -15.10
CA SER A 212 -9.59 -1.59 -15.51
C SER A 212 -9.45 -3.01 -14.97
N VAL A 213 -8.25 -3.58 -15.02
CA VAL A 213 -7.97 -4.91 -14.47
C VAL A 213 -8.18 -4.91 -12.95
N LEU A 214 -7.59 -3.95 -12.23
CA LEU A 214 -7.71 -3.85 -10.77
C LEU A 214 -9.16 -3.62 -10.31
N ALA A 215 -9.90 -2.75 -11.00
CA ALA A 215 -11.30 -2.48 -10.71
C ALA A 215 -12.18 -3.71 -10.96
N HIS A 216 -11.88 -4.51 -11.98
CA HIS A 216 -12.55 -5.78 -12.23
C HIS A 216 -12.28 -6.78 -11.09
N LEU A 217 -11.02 -6.92 -10.66
CA LEU A 217 -10.66 -7.80 -9.55
C LEU A 217 -11.43 -7.45 -8.26
N LEU A 218 -11.68 -6.17 -7.98
CA LEU A 218 -12.47 -5.79 -6.80
C LEU A 218 -13.95 -6.18 -6.87
N ARG A 219 -14.46 -6.55 -8.04
CA ARG A 219 -15.88 -6.90 -8.27
C ARG A 219 -16.12 -8.38 -8.53
N GLU A 220 -15.08 -9.20 -8.44
CA GLU A 220 -15.21 -10.64 -8.67
C GLU A 220 -16.12 -11.31 -7.63
N PRO A 221 -16.80 -12.40 -8.00
CA PRO A 221 -17.53 -13.21 -7.04
C PRO A 221 -16.66 -13.63 -5.86
N GLY A 222 -17.23 -13.57 -4.65
CA GLY A 222 -16.49 -13.85 -3.40
C GLY A 222 -15.61 -12.69 -2.90
N CYS A 223 -15.56 -11.56 -3.62
CA CYS A 223 -14.95 -10.32 -3.15
C CYS A 223 -16.04 -9.32 -2.73
N SER A 224 -15.95 -8.79 -1.51
CA SER A 224 -16.87 -7.75 -1.01
C SER A 224 -16.36 -6.32 -1.29
N GLY A 225 -15.34 -6.20 -2.13
CA GLY A 225 -14.63 -4.97 -2.45
C GLY A 225 -13.21 -4.97 -1.90
N GLY A 226 -12.63 -3.78 -1.76
CA GLY A 226 -11.24 -3.67 -1.32
C GLY A 226 -10.66 -2.28 -1.53
N VAL A 227 -9.36 -2.19 -1.32
CA VAL A 227 -8.52 -1.00 -1.43
C VAL A 227 -7.45 -1.27 -2.47
N ILE A 228 -7.31 -0.39 -3.46
CA ILE A 228 -6.08 -0.25 -4.24
C ILE A 228 -5.32 0.91 -3.63
N ALA A 229 -4.01 0.78 -3.43
CA ALA A 229 -3.14 1.84 -2.94
C ALA A 229 -1.73 1.65 -3.52
N GLY A 230 -1.01 2.76 -3.71
CA GLY A 230 0.29 2.69 -4.34
C GLY A 230 0.66 3.96 -5.07
N ASP A 231 1.66 3.84 -5.93
CA ASP A 231 2.06 4.88 -6.87
C ASP A 231 1.28 4.67 -8.17
N PHE A 232 0.38 5.59 -8.49
CA PHE A 232 -0.47 5.51 -9.67
C PHE A 232 0.19 6.13 -10.90
N ASN A 233 1.33 6.82 -10.75
CA ASN A 233 2.02 7.57 -11.80
C ASN A 233 1.07 8.38 -12.73
N PRO A 234 0.08 9.14 -12.22
CA PRO A 234 -0.67 10.04 -13.09
C PRO A 234 0.31 11.03 -13.73
N VAL A 235 0.29 11.14 -15.06
CA VAL A 235 1.15 12.04 -15.84
C VAL A 235 0.37 13.06 -16.63
N GLN A 236 -0.79 12.67 -17.13
CA GLN A 236 -1.65 13.48 -17.98
C GLN A 236 -2.87 13.97 -17.18
N PRO A 237 -3.52 15.08 -17.57
CA PRO A 237 -4.78 15.50 -16.97
C PRO A 237 -5.91 14.45 -17.04
N SER A 238 -5.88 13.57 -18.04
CA SER A 238 -6.78 12.42 -18.17
C SER A 238 -6.59 11.38 -17.06
N ASP A 239 -5.40 11.27 -16.46
CA ASP A 239 -5.15 10.35 -15.36
C ASP A 239 -5.96 10.70 -14.11
N LEU A 240 -6.30 11.98 -13.92
CA LEU A 240 -7.12 12.46 -12.80
C LEU A 240 -8.54 11.88 -12.82
N LYS A 241 -9.01 11.43 -13.99
CA LYS A 241 -10.35 10.84 -14.15
C LYS A 241 -10.35 9.33 -13.99
N LEU A 242 -9.18 8.67 -14.00
CA LEU A 242 -9.07 7.21 -14.04
C LEU A 242 -9.82 6.53 -12.88
N VAL A 243 -9.72 7.07 -11.67
CA VAL A 243 -10.39 6.50 -10.49
C VAL A 243 -11.91 6.53 -10.67
N LYS A 244 -12.46 7.69 -11.06
CA LYS A 244 -13.90 7.91 -11.23
C LYS A 244 -14.47 7.13 -12.41
N GLU A 245 -13.78 7.11 -13.55
CA GLU A 245 -14.20 6.40 -14.77
C GLU A 245 -14.31 4.90 -14.55
N HIS A 246 -13.49 4.36 -13.65
CA HIS A 246 -13.57 2.95 -13.25
C HIS A 246 -14.56 2.71 -12.13
N GLY A 247 -15.41 3.67 -11.75
CA GLY A 247 -16.44 3.51 -10.73
C GLY A 247 -15.87 3.27 -9.33
N LEU A 248 -14.72 3.88 -9.04
CA LEU A 248 -14.06 3.79 -7.75
C LEU A 248 -14.03 5.14 -7.02
N VAL A 249 -13.75 5.12 -5.72
CA VAL A 249 -13.72 6.31 -4.86
C VAL A 249 -12.30 6.66 -4.47
N ASP A 250 -11.87 7.89 -4.74
CA ASP A 250 -10.60 8.43 -4.26
C ASP A 250 -10.71 8.80 -2.77
N ALA A 251 -9.88 8.20 -1.91
CA ALA A 251 -9.94 8.47 -0.48
C ALA A 251 -9.48 9.89 -0.11
N TRP A 252 -8.52 10.49 -0.81
CA TRP A 252 -8.10 11.86 -0.51
C TRP A 252 -9.28 12.80 -0.70
N VAL A 253 -9.92 12.73 -1.87
CA VAL A 253 -11.12 13.52 -2.18
C VAL A 253 -12.27 13.19 -1.24
N ALA A 254 -12.50 11.91 -0.93
CA ALA A 254 -13.62 11.52 -0.06
C ALA A 254 -13.44 11.95 1.41
N LEU A 255 -12.20 12.09 1.89
CA LEU A 255 -11.90 12.45 3.28
C LEU A 255 -11.77 13.97 3.46
N ARG A 256 -11.19 14.67 2.49
CA ARG A 256 -10.97 16.13 2.56
C ARG A 256 -12.11 16.93 1.93
N GLY A 257 -12.84 16.37 0.98
CA GLY A 257 -13.83 17.10 0.20
C GLY A 257 -13.21 18.18 -0.70
N ASP A 258 -14.01 19.16 -1.11
CA ASP A 258 -13.60 20.23 -2.03
C ASP A 258 -12.83 21.39 -1.34
N THR A 259 -12.43 21.21 -0.07
CA THR A 259 -11.78 22.27 0.74
C THR A 259 -10.25 22.20 0.73
N ALA A 260 -9.65 21.29 -0.05
CA ALA A 260 -8.20 21.18 -0.13
C ALA A 260 -7.62 22.35 -0.95
N GLU A 261 -6.58 22.98 -0.43
CA GLU A 261 -5.88 24.03 -1.17
C GLU A 261 -5.12 23.44 -2.38
N PRO A 262 -4.91 24.20 -3.46
CA PRO A 262 -4.11 23.75 -4.59
C PRO A 262 -2.73 23.25 -4.14
N GLY A 263 -2.40 22.01 -4.46
CA GLY A 263 -1.13 21.37 -4.13
C GLY A 263 -1.06 20.70 -2.75
N GLU A 264 -2.11 20.79 -1.91
CA GLU A 264 -2.13 20.11 -0.61
C GLU A 264 -2.12 18.57 -0.75
N GLY A 265 -2.68 18.06 -1.85
CA GLY A 265 -2.70 16.63 -2.17
C GLY A 265 -1.49 16.14 -2.98
N ASP A 266 -0.50 17.00 -3.24
CA ASP A 266 0.63 16.64 -4.07
C ASP A 266 1.60 15.75 -3.28
N THR A 267 1.77 14.51 -3.73
CA THR A 267 2.72 13.56 -3.10
C THR A 267 4.08 13.52 -3.80
N TRP A 268 4.24 14.26 -4.88
CA TRP A 268 5.49 14.38 -5.64
C TRP A 268 5.64 15.79 -6.23
N GLY A 269 6.87 16.28 -6.36
CA GLY A 269 7.16 17.56 -7.04
C GLY A 269 6.98 18.84 -6.21
N VAL A 270 6.68 18.76 -4.91
CA VAL A 270 6.41 19.90 -4.02
C VAL A 270 7.53 20.96 -4.03
N GLU A 271 8.80 20.56 -4.13
CA GLU A 271 9.94 21.50 -4.25
C GLU A 271 10.13 22.07 -5.67
N PHE A 272 9.74 21.33 -6.71
CA PHE A 272 9.77 21.81 -8.10
C PHE A 272 8.65 22.83 -8.36
N ALA A 273 7.47 22.62 -7.79
CA ALA A 273 6.33 23.54 -7.87
C ALA A 273 6.64 24.89 -7.20
N GLN A 274 7.23 24.89 -6.00
CA GLN A 274 7.63 26.13 -5.30
C GLN A 274 8.72 26.92 -6.05
N ARG A 275 9.66 26.26 -6.75
CA ARG A 275 10.68 26.96 -7.56
C ARG A 275 10.21 27.34 -8.97
N LEU A 276 9.21 26.68 -9.53
CA LEU A 276 8.68 26.98 -10.87
C LEU A 276 7.55 28.02 -10.86
N GLN A 277 6.85 28.22 -9.74
CA GLN A 277 5.94 29.37 -9.55
C GLN A 277 6.64 30.72 -9.72
N GLU A 278 7.97 30.78 -9.51
CA GLU A 278 8.78 31.98 -9.78
C GLU A 278 9.10 32.18 -11.27
N PHE A 279 8.91 31.18 -12.15
CA PHE A 279 9.42 31.26 -13.53
C PHE A 279 8.48 30.91 -14.68
N SER A 280 7.43 30.09 -14.55
CA SER A 280 6.47 29.89 -15.66
C SER A 280 5.17 29.21 -15.22
N GLY A 281 4.02 29.69 -15.72
CA GLY A 281 2.71 29.04 -15.56
C GLY A 281 2.55 27.75 -16.38
N GLY A 282 3.26 26.69 -16.00
CA GLY A 282 3.13 25.34 -16.57
C GLY A 282 2.41 24.38 -15.60
N ASN A 283 1.51 23.56 -16.14
CA ASN A 283 0.68 22.61 -15.39
C ASN A 283 1.52 21.53 -14.68
N ILE A 284 1.27 21.35 -13.39
CA ILE A 284 1.90 20.33 -12.53
C ILE A 284 1.08 19.03 -12.61
N VAL A 285 1.80 17.93 -12.51
CA VAL A 285 1.32 16.56 -12.63
C VAL A 285 1.33 15.95 -11.23
N ASN A 286 0.14 15.69 -10.70
CA ASN A 286 -0.08 15.33 -9.30
C ASN A 286 -0.09 13.81 -9.14
N GLU A 287 0.91 13.21 -8.50
CA GLU A 287 0.80 11.81 -8.06
C GLU A 287 -0.27 11.71 -6.96
N ILE A 288 -1.31 10.93 -7.23
CA ILE A 288 -2.34 10.59 -6.24
C ILE A 288 -1.92 9.27 -5.62
N VAL A 289 -1.65 9.26 -4.31
CA VAL A 289 -1.73 8.03 -3.50
C VAL A 289 -3.21 7.66 -3.44
N GLY A 290 -3.66 6.95 -4.47
CA GLY A 290 -5.06 6.57 -4.60
C GLY A 290 -5.31 5.42 -3.66
N VAL A 291 -5.76 5.69 -2.43
CA VAL A 291 -6.46 4.68 -1.64
C VAL A 291 -7.88 4.63 -2.19
N VAL A 292 -8.21 3.53 -2.85
CA VAL A 292 -9.42 3.45 -3.65
C VAL A 292 -10.34 2.34 -3.17
N ALA A 293 -11.47 2.71 -2.54
CA ALA A 293 -12.41 1.77 -1.95
C ALA A 293 -13.60 1.46 -2.87
N SER A 294 -14.01 0.19 -2.95
CA SER A 294 -15.28 -0.24 -3.55
C SER A 294 -16.16 -0.95 -2.53
N SER A 295 -17.48 -0.71 -2.57
CA SER A 295 -18.49 -1.40 -1.75
C SER A 295 -19.60 -1.89 -2.69
N ILE A 296 -20.02 -3.15 -2.50
CA ILE A 296 -21.14 -3.76 -3.24
C ILE A 296 -22.32 -3.87 -2.27
N GLY A 297 -23.37 -3.08 -2.47
CA GLY A 297 -24.67 -3.22 -1.78
C GLY A 297 -25.07 -2.07 -0.84
N GLU A 298 -26.33 -1.64 -0.97
CA GLU A 298 -26.96 -0.62 -0.13
C GLU A 298 -27.03 -1.07 1.33
N SER A 299 -26.58 -0.20 2.23
CA SER A 299 -26.51 -0.32 3.70
C SER A 299 -25.30 -1.06 4.32
N THR A 300 -24.40 -0.26 4.92
CA THR A 300 -23.26 -0.58 5.85
C THR A 300 -21.87 -0.93 5.25
N PRO A 301 -20.76 -0.76 6.01
CA PRO A 301 -20.24 0.42 6.73
C PRO A 301 -19.03 1.06 5.99
N ARG A 302 -18.90 2.39 6.11
CA ARG A 302 -17.78 3.17 5.55
C ARG A 302 -16.44 2.76 6.19
N MET A 303 -15.53 2.19 5.41
CA MET A 303 -14.12 2.01 5.84
C MET A 303 -13.49 3.41 5.82
N ILE A 304 -13.21 3.95 7.01
CA ILE A 304 -12.48 5.21 7.15
C ILE A 304 -11.01 4.84 7.05
N LEU A 305 -10.42 5.11 5.88
CA LEU A 305 -8.97 5.18 5.75
C LEU A 305 -8.53 6.52 6.32
N THR A 306 -7.49 6.52 7.14
CA THR A 306 -6.81 7.76 7.53
C THR A 306 -5.55 7.83 6.68
N LEU A 307 -5.55 8.73 5.70
CA LEU A 307 -4.31 9.23 5.12
C LEU A 307 -3.63 10.06 6.21
N VAL A 308 -2.41 9.68 6.60
CA VAL A 308 -1.62 10.48 7.54
C VAL A 308 -1.05 11.64 6.75
N ASP A 309 -1.43 12.85 7.16
CA ASP A 309 -0.94 14.10 6.59
C ASP A 309 0.58 14.26 6.75
N PHE A 310 1.22 14.73 5.69
CA PHE A 310 2.64 15.08 5.66
C PHE A 310 2.83 16.58 5.90
N LEU A 311 2.99 16.97 7.17
CA LEU A 311 3.51 18.29 7.56
C LEU A 311 4.41 18.15 8.79
N ASP A 312 5.74 18.09 8.59
CA ASP A 312 6.78 18.65 9.48
C ASP A 312 8.20 18.06 9.22
N TRP A 313 8.70 18.16 7.99
CA TRP A 313 10.12 17.86 7.72
C TRP A 313 11.02 19.11 7.64
N ASN A 314 10.46 20.32 7.51
CA ASN A 314 11.25 21.52 7.21
C ASN A 314 11.78 22.33 8.41
N GLN A 315 11.64 21.86 9.66
CA GLN A 315 12.21 22.58 10.82
C GLN A 315 13.57 22.09 11.31
N GLN A 316 14.10 20.96 10.83
CA GLN A 316 15.45 20.52 11.21
C GLN A 316 16.49 20.96 10.17
N ARG A 317 16.92 22.21 10.29
CA ARG A 317 18.05 22.79 9.53
C ARG A 317 19.34 22.01 9.84
N PHE A 318 19.94 21.38 8.82
CA PHE A 318 21.36 21.06 8.83
C PHE A 318 22.17 22.35 8.57
N PRO A 319 23.23 22.65 9.33
CA PRO A 319 24.05 23.84 9.09
C PRO A 319 24.81 23.70 7.76
N HIS A 320 24.60 24.66 6.85
CA HIS A 320 25.39 24.78 5.63
C HIS A 320 26.87 25.02 5.95
N PRO A 321 27.82 24.38 5.23
CA PRO A 321 29.21 24.79 5.25
C PRO A 321 29.34 26.15 4.54
N LYS A 322 29.87 27.14 5.25
CA LYS A 322 30.18 28.46 4.67
C LYS A 322 31.22 28.29 3.56
N SER A 323 30.88 28.81 2.39
CA SER A 323 31.75 29.04 1.24
C SER A 323 32.97 29.88 1.63
N ALA A 324 34.17 29.34 1.48
CA ALA A 324 35.42 30.09 1.51
C ALA A 324 35.99 30.15 0.08
N PHE A 325 35.52 31.13 -0.69
CA PHE A 325 36.24 31.66 -1.86
C PHE A 325 36.14 33.17 -1.79
N GLY A 326 37.10 33.78 -1.11
CA GLY A 326 37.36 35.21 -1.16
C GLY A 326 38.61 35.45 -2.00
N MET A 327 38.42 35.94 -3.22
CA MET A 327 39.47 36.60 -4.01
C MET A 327 39.54 38.07 -3.55
N PRO A 328 40.71 38.63 -3.20
CA PRO A 328 40.87 40.07 -3.12
C PRO A 328 41.34 40.63 -4.46
N GLY A 329 40.61 41.63 -4.95
CA GLY A 329 41.04 42.49 -6.06
C GLY A 329 42.22 43.39 -5.67
N GLY A 330 42.98 43.79 -6.68
CA GLY A 330 44.08 44.75 -6.59
C GLY A 330 43.65 46.15 -6.14
N PRO A 331 44.64 47.04 -5.95
CA PRO A 331 45.02 47.94 -7.04
C PRO A 331 46.32 47.55 -7.76
#